data_AF-A0A8T5RZP0-F1
#
_entry.id   AF-A0A8T5RZP0-F1
#
_cell.length_a   1.000
_cell.length_b   1.000
_cell.length_c   1.000
_cell.angle_alpha   90.00
_cell.angle_beta   90.00
_cell.angle_gamma   90.00
#
_symmetry.space_group_name_H-M   'P 1'
#
loop_
_entity.id
_entity.type
_entity.pdbx_description
1 polymer ?
#
loop_
_entity_poly.entity_id
_entity_poly.type
_entity_poly.pdbx_seq_one_letter_code
_entity_poly.pdbx_strand_id
1 'polypeptide(L)' 'MSFTLKLDNSRVLKGIVETLSSIIDETEFKVSPKEFVITAMDPSRICLLKLAIKKES' A
#
# COMPACT_ATOMS: atom_id res chain seq x y z
N MET A 1 15.30 9.57 8.21
CA MET A 1 13.93 9.93 7.81
C MET A 1 12.97 9.03 8.57
N SER A 2 12.09 9.57 9.41
CA SER A 2 11.07 8.78 10.13
C SER A 2 9.69 9.11 9.57
N PHE A 3 9.01 8.10 9.07
CA PHE A 3 7.58 8.13 8.79
C PHE A 3 6.89 7.28 9.84
N THR A 4 5.85 7.83 10.47
CA THR A 4 5.07 7.12 11.48
C THR A 4 3.62 7.17 11.04
N LEU A 5 3.13 6.05 10.52
CA LEU A 5 1.74 5.87 10.17
C LEU A 5 1.00 5.35 11.40
N LYS A 6 0.10 6.17 11.96
CA LYS A 6 -0.80 5.76 13.02
C LYS A 6 -2.19 5.65 12.40
N LEU A 7 -2.59 4.43 12.05
CA LEU A 7 -3.95 4.16 11.57
C LEU A 7 -4.82 3.84 12.79
N ASP A 8 -5.97 4.50 12.91
CA ASP A 8 -6.93 4.23 13.99
C ASP A 8 -7.41 2.77 14.00
N ASN A 9 -7.46 2.14 12.82
CA ASN A 9 -7.79 0.74 12.66
C ASN A 9 -6.74 0.00 11.83
N SER A 10 -5.76 -0.59 12.51
CA SER A 10 -4.69 -1.40 11.89
C SER A 10 -5.21 -2.60 11.09
N ARG A 11 -6.45 -3.07 11.33
CA ARG A 11 -7.06 -4.16 10.57
C ARG A 11 -7.31 -3.78 9.11
N VAL A 12 -7.51 -2.49 8.82
CA VAL A 12 -7.72 -2.01 7.45
C VAL A 12 -6.47 -2.22 6.62
N LEU A 13 -5.29 -1.87 7.15
CA LEU A 13 -4.02 -2.09 6.46
C LEU A 13 -3.74 -3.58 6.25
N LYS A 14 -4.05 -4.41 7.26
CA LYS A 14 -3.94 -5.86 7.13
C LYS A 14 -4.80 -6.39 5.98
N GLY A 15 -6.08 -6.01 5.92
CA GLY A 15 -6.99 -6.45 4.86
C GLY A 15 -6.55 -6.01 3.47
N ILE A 16 -5.99 -4.80 3.35
CA ILE A 16 -5.40 -4.30 2.10
C ILE A 16 -4.24 -5.22 1.67
N VAL A 17 -3.29 -5.49 2.57
CA VAL A 17 -2.12 -6.32 2.26
C VAL A 17 -2.52 -7.74 1.89
N GLU A 18 -3.43 -8.36 2.64
CA GLU A 18 -3.95 -9.71 2.34
C GLU A 18 -4.63 -9.76 0.97
N THR A 19 -5.45 -8.75 0.65
CA THR A 19 -6.12 -8.67 -0.65
C THR A 19 -5.11 -8.53 -1.80
N LEU A 20 -4.13 -7.64 -1.65
CA LEU A 20 -3.08 -7.44 -2.67
C LEU A 20 -2.25 -8.72 -2.87
N SER A 21 -1.90 -9.41 -1.78
CA SER A 21 -1.11 -10.65 -1.83
C SER A 21 -1.82 -11.82 -2.51
N SER A 22 -3.15 -11.78 -2.63
CA SER A 22 -3.91 -12.81 -3.36
C SER A 22 -3.81 -12.68 -4.89
N ILE A 23 -3.31 -11.54 -5.38
CA ILE A 23 -3.28 -11.21 -6.81
C ILE A 23 -1.84 -11.04 -7.30
N ILE A 24 -0.95 -10.49 -6.45
CA ILE A 24 0.37 -10.04 -6.86
C ILE A 24 1.41 -10.45 -5.82
N ASP A 25 2.44 -11.17 -6.27
CA ASP A 25 3.52 -11.70 -5.43
C ASP A 25 4.45 -10.59 -4.91
N GLU A 26 4.69 -9.55 -5.73
CA GLU A 26 5.61 -8.46 -5.42
C GLU A 26 4.94 -7.08 -5.49
N THR A 27 5.21 -6.24 -4.50
CA THR A 27 4.70 -4.87 -4.46
C THR A 27 5.76 -3.87 -4.02
N GLU A 28 5.73 -2.68 -4.61
CA GLU A 28 6.56 -1.56 -4.25
C GLU A 28 5.87 -0.69 -3.19
N PHE A 29 6.54 -0.53 -2.05
CA PHE A 29 6.14 0.39 -0.99
C PHE A 29 6.96 1.68 -1.07
N LYS A 30 6.31 2.79 -1.39
CA LYS A 30 6.91 4.14 -1.39
C LYS A 30 6.41 4.93 -0.19
N VAL A 31 7.30 5.19 0.75
CA VAL A 31 7.01 5.93 1.97
C VAL A 31 7.59 7.34 1.87
N SER A 32 6.76 8.36 2.07
CA SER A 32 7.17 9.76 2.15
C SER A 32 6.51 10.46 3.34
N PRO A 33 7.01 11.63 3.78
CA PRO A 33 6.35 12.39 4.85
C PRO A 33 4.91 12.83 4.54
N LYS A 34 4.50 12.83 3.26
CA LYS A 34 3.18 13.27 2.80
C LYS A 34 2.21 12.11 2.61
N GLU A 35 2.71 10.97 2.14
CA GLU A 35 1.90 9.83 1.74
C GLU A 35 2.68 8.53 1.81
N PHE A 36 1.91 7.46 2.01
CA PHE A 36 2.34 6.08 1.86
C PHE A 36 1.65 5.49 0.63
N VAL A 37 2.43 5.08 -0.36
CA VAL A 37 1.95 4.57 -1.64
C VAL A 37 2.36 3.11 -1.78
N ILE A 38 1.41 2.27 -2.15
CA ILE A 38 1.60 0.86 -2.49
C ILE A 38 1.30 0.70 -3.98
N THR A 39 2.25 0.18 -4.74
CA THR A 39 2.08 -0.10 -6.16
C THR A 39 2.36 -1.57 -6.42
N ALA A 40 1.47 -2.25 -7.12
CA ALA A 40 1.60 -3.66 -7.44
C ALA A 40 1.18 -3.89 -8.89
N MET A 41 1.94 -4.68 -9.64
CA MET A 41 1.65 -5.04 -11.02
C MET A 41 1.59 -6.55 -11.14
N ASP A 42 0.53 -7.09 -11.73
CA ASP A 42 0.44 -8.53 -11.93
C ASP A 42 1.53 -9.04 -12.90
N PRO A 43 1.96 -10.30 -12.79
CA PRO A 43 3.01 -10.85 -13.66
C PRO A 43 2.69 -10.78 -15.16
N SER A 44 1.42 -10.88 -15.54
CA SER A 44 0.94 -10.80 -16.93
C SER A 44 0.81 -9.36 -17.43
N ARG A 45 1.01 -8.36 -16.56
CA ARG A 45 0.93 -6.91 -16.84
C ARG A 45 -0.41 -6.44 -17.39
N ILE A 46 -1.49 -7.11 -17.01
CA ILE A 46 -2.87 -6.75 -17.34
C ILE A 46 -3.54 -5.92 -16.23
N CYS A 47 -3.00 -5.93 -15.02
CA CYS A 47 -3.52 -5.24 -13.85
C CYS A 47 -2.43 -4.44 -13.14
N LEU A 48 -2.73 -3.16 -12.89
CA LEU A 48 -1.94 -2.26 -12.05
C LEU A 48 -2.82 -1.82 -10.88
N LEU A 49 -2.37 -2.11 -9.67
CA LEU A 49 -2.98 -1.62 -8.44
C LEU A 49 -2.10 -0.54 -7.83
N LYS A 50 -2.72 0.59 -7.51
CA LYS A 50 -2.05 1.71 -6.83
C LYS A 50 -2.94 2.21 -5.69
N LEU A 51 -2.48 2.01 -4.46
CA LEU A 51 -3.10 2.59 -3.27
C LEU A 51 -2.24 3.74 -2.75
N ALA A 52 -2.86 4.87 -2.44
CA ALA A 52 -2.19 6.00 -1.80
C ALA A 52 -2.92 6.39 -0.51
N ILE A 53 -2.25 6.23 0.62
CA ILE A 53 -2.70 6.67 1.94
C ILE A 53 -2.01 8.01 2.21
N LYS A 54 -2.77 9.09 2.13
CA LYS A 54 -2.27 10.43 2.48
C LYS A 54 -2.20 10.56 3.99
N LYS A 55 -1.19 11.30 4.48
CA LYS A 55 -1.20 11.76 5.86
C LYS A 55 -2.36 12.76 5.99
N GLU A 56 -3.38 12.43 6.77
CA GLU A 56 -4.37 13.43 7.19
C GLU A 56 -3.66 14.48 8.05
N SER A 57 -3.92 15.75 7.72
CA SER A 57 -3.28 16.93 8.29
C SER A 57 -3.69 17.15 9.73
#